data_AF-A0A672NRD5-F1
#
_entry.id   AF-A0A672NRD5-F1
#
_cell.length_a   1.000
_cell.length_b   1.000
_cell.length_c   1.000
_cell.angle_alpha   90.00
_cell.angle_beta   90.00
_cell.angle_gamma   90.00
#
_symmetry.space_group_name_H-M   'P 1'
#
loop_
_entity.id
_entity.type
_entity.pdbx_description
1 polymer ?
#
loop_
_entity_poly.entity_id
_entity_poly.type
_entity_poly.pdbx_seq_one_letter_code
_entity_poly.pdbx_strand_id
1 'polypeptide(L)'
;SKCSSSYKENNSQEKLMLAMAENFRQQYALLYPDHKALLLCPVNECGVQKFVSTTLRSTLLPYSELYDWGGCASFVADYLALELLDPPFELQLSSPSWVLQTQRGTCFDFSIVLCSLLLGAGYNAYCVSGYATKEMCLLDQSRQECPLLQPQIQVKEPKKPIKKYSVKPPRDLQSNFERRQEEKQQAEAEAAALKKQLDEREHPPPDPLRGLRVHCWVLLLSGNREIPENFFIDPLTSKSYSTTNENFLGIESVWNHQNYWVNKQDCTFGCNEMTFDLGDLSKWEYVLCGQSLSIISDPKTLEEPEDEEEVQNEEMDELKVFEMPPSWVTKIDISPADMEMRYPGGMKVIEYRKAKLEKFAPYLLKDGLVTKLTTYKDLDCKIFADASVFSSNIPCHHVDHVHLYQPKKCRARKKASSELVNLFVQETEELQKKQLWYQKNYLTMSNEDEDDYLAYCSDAMFRIHVLKMRLIRHKERAPQKYLALEEKLKRHPRLASHLL
;
A
#
# COMPACT_ATOMS: atom_id res chain seq x y z
N SER A 1 -14.01 -22.49 21.79
CA SER A 1 -13.71 -23.00 20.43
C SER A 1 -12.44 -23.85 20.49
N LYS A 2 -12.43 -25.08 19.97
CA LYS A 2 -11.20 -25.91 19.91
C LYS A 2 -10.36 -25.43 18.73
N CYS A 3 -9.49 -24.43 18.93
CA CYS A 3 -8.53 -24.03 17.90
C CYS A 3 -7.63 -25.22 17.53
N SER A 4 -7.29 -25.32 16.23
CA SER A 4 -6.32 -26.29 15.69
C SER A 4 -4.99 -26.24 16.47
N SER A 5 -4.26 -27.35 16.50
CA SER A 5 -2.93 -27.41 17.14
C SER A 5 -1.96 -26.38 16.55
N SER A 6 -2.11 -26.00 15.28
CA SER A 6 -1.31 -24.96 14.62
C SER A 6 -1.34 -23.59 15.33
N TYR A 7 -2.40 -23.29 16.08
CA TYR A 7 -2.53 -22.05 16.85
C TYR A 7 -1.76 -22.11 18.18
N LYS A 8 -1.56 -23.31 18.73
CA LYS A 8 -1.06 -23.54 20.08
C LYS A 8 0.39 -24.01 20.11
N GLU A 9 0.92 -24.46 18.98
CA GLU A 9 2.25 -25.03 18.88
C GLU A 9 2.94 -24.57 17.58
N ASN A 10 4.27 -24.58 17.61
CA ASN A 10 5.11 -24.32 16.45
C ASN A 10 5.68 -25.65 15.91
N ASN A 11 5.55 -25.87 14.61
CA ASN A 11 6.20 -26.98 13.90
C ASN A 11 7.71 -26.72 13.74
N SER A 12 8.46 -27.68 13.20
CA SER A 12 9.93 -27.57 13.05
C SER A 12 10.36 -26.42 12.12
N GLN A 13 9.64 -26.19 11.01
CA GLN A 13 9.91 -25.10 10.08
C GLN A 13 9.60 -23.74 10.70
N GLU A 14 8.49 -23.61 11.44
CA GLU A 14 8.13 -22.40 12.17
C GLU A 14 9.17 -22.07 13.24
N LYS A 15 9.65 -23.07 13.99
CA LYS A 15 10.73 -22.87 14.97
C LYS A 15 12.01 -22.35 14.33
N LEU A 16 12.38 -22.88 13.16
CA LEU A 16 13.53 -22.39 12.39
C LEU A 16 13.32 -20.96 11.88
N MET A 17 12.13 -20.64 11.37
CA MET A 17 11.77 -19.28 10.96
C MET A 17 11.85 -18.28 12.12
N LEU A 18 11.35 -18.64 13.30
CA LEU A 18 11.44 -17.81 14.50
C LEU A 18 12.90 -17.57 14.92
N ALA A 19 13.75 -18.59 14.84
CA ALA A 19 15.18 -18.44 15.13
C ALA A 19 15.89 -17.52 14.11
N MET A 20 15.55 -17.63 12.82
CA MET A 20 16.07 -16.73 11.78
C MET A 20 15.60 -15.29 12.00
N ALA A 21 14.31 -15.09 12.31
CA ALA A 21 13.75 -13.77 12.59
C ALA A 21 14.37 -13.14 13.84
N GLU A 22 14.65 -13.93 14.89
CA GLU A 22 15.31 -13.45 16.10
C GLU A 22 16.76 -13.03 15.83
N ASN A 23 17.50 -13.80 15.04
CA ASN A 23 18.86 -13.42 14.61
C ASN A 23 18.82 -12.11 13.80
N PHE A 24 17.91 -12.00 12.83
CA PHE A 24 17.72 -10.78 12.05
C PHE A 24 17.37 -9.58 12.95
N ARG A 25 16.47 -9.75 13.93
CA ARG A 25 16.10 -8.71 14.89
C ARG A 25 17.31 -8.21 15.70
N GLN A 26 18.17 -9.12 16.14
CA GLN A 26 19.39 -8.77 16.89
C GLN A 26 20.38 -7.99 16.03
N GLN A 27 20.61 -8.42 14.79
CA GLN A 27 21.47 -7.70 13.84
C GLN A 27 20.91 -6.31 13.54
N TYR A 28 19.60 -6.22 13.28
CA TYR A 28 18.93 -4.95 13.01
C TYR A 28 19.06 -3.98 14.19
N ALA A 29 18.81 -4.44 15.42
CA ALA A 29 18.95 -3.61 16.62
C ALA A 29 20.39 -3.12 16.87
N LEU A 30 21.40 -3.89 16.45
CA LEU A 30 22.81 -3.49 16.54
C LEU A 30 23.20 -2.45 15.48
N LEU A 31 22.69 -2.60 14.26
CA LEU A 31 22.97 -1.70 13.14
C LEU A 31 22.18 -0.38 13.24
N TYR A 32 20.97 -0.45 13.80
CA TYR A 32 19.99 0.64 13.84
C TYR A 32 19.43 0.85 15.26
N PRO A 33 20.27 1.28 16.23
CA PRO A 33 19.88 1.36 17.64
C PRO A 33 18.78 2.39 17.94
N ASP A 34 18.69 3.45 17.12
CA ASP A 34 17.69 4.51 17.28
C ASP A 34 16.34 4.19 16.60
N HIS A 35 16.26 3.08 15.85
CA HIS A 35 15.03 2.66 15.17
C HIS A 35 14.10 1.91 16.12
N LYS A 36 12.78 1.98 15.82
CA LYS A 36 11.77 1.25 16.57
C LYS A 36 11.88 -0.26 16.33
N ALA A 37 11.55 -1.05 17.35
CA ALA A 37 11.52 -2.51 17.23
C ALA A 37 10.52 -2.97 16.15
N LEU A 38 10.98 -3.87 15.27
CA LEU A 38 10.20 -4.43 14.16
C LEU A 38 9.13 -5.43 14.64
N LEU A 39 7.96 -5.45 13.97
CA LEU A 39 6.90 -6.45 14.19
C LEU A 39 7.21 -7.75 13.45
N LEU A 40 8.17 -8.54 13.96
CA LEU A 40 8.55 -9.81 13.32
C LEU A 40 7.74 -11.00 13.83
N CYS A 41 7.69 -11.18 15.16
CA CYS A 41 7.14 -12.37 15.80
C CYS A 41 6.12 -12.03 16.90
N PRO A 42 4.94 -11.47 16.56
CA PRO A 42 3.90 -11.21 17.54
C PRO A 42 3.42 -12.50 18.23
N VAL A 43 2.89 -12.35 19.44
CA VAL A 43 2.24 -13.41 20.20
C VAL A 43 0.76 -13.44 19.80
N ASN A 44 0.26 -14.62 19.41
CA ASN A 44 -1.15 -14.78 19.05
C ASN A 44 -2.07 -14.93 20.29
N GLU A 45 -3.37 -15.07 20.05
CA GLU A 45 -4.39 -15.23 21.10
C GLU A 45 -4.21 -16.49 21.99
N CYS A 46 -3.37 -17.43 21.59
CA CYS A 46 -3.03 -18.64 22.35
C CYS A 46 -1.71 -18.53 23.12
N GLY A 47 -1.05 -17.36 23.12
CA GLY A 47 0.22 -17.17 23.80
C GLY A 47 1.44 -17.70 23.04
N VAL A 48 1.32 -17.96 21.73
CA VAL A 48 2.39 -18.53 20.90
C VAL A 48 2.95 -17.48 19.96
N GLN A 49 4.26 -17.34 19.94
CA GLN A 49 4.94 -16.49 18.95
C GLN A 49 4.81 -17.08 17.55
N LYS A 50 4.38 -16.25 16.61
CA LYS A 50 4.23 -16.60 15.19
C LYS A 50 4.89 -15.53 14.33
N PHE A 51 5.57 -15.94 13.26
CA PHE A 51 6.16 -15.00 12.32
C PHE A 51 5.05 -14.27 11.55
N VAL A 52 5.10 -12.93 11.48
CA VAL A 52 3.98 -12.11 10.99
C VAL A 52 3.53 -12.48 9.57
N SER A 53 4.44 -12.81 8.66
CA SER A 53 4.08 -13.23 7.29
C SER A 53 3.26 -14.51 7.24
N THR A 54 3.42 -15.41 8.23
CA THR A 54 2.65 -16.67 8.29
C THR A 54 1.23 -16.48 8.82
N THR A 55 0.88 -15.26 9.28
CA THR A 55 -0.51 -14.91 9.61
C THR A 55 -1.35 -14.64 8.36
N LEU A 56 -0.72 -14.32 7.23
CA LEU A 56 -1.39 -14.12 5.95
C LEU A 56 -1.70 -15.47 5.31
N ARG A 57 -2.97 -15.68 4.98
CA ARG A 57 -3.41 -16.88 4.27
C ARG A 57 -4.18 -16.49 3.02
N SER A 58 -3.50 -16.61 1.88
CA SER A 58 -4.13 -16.42 0.56
C SER A 58 -5.42 -17.24 0.46
N THR A 59 -6.54 -16.53 0.36
CA THR A 59 -7.88 -17.14 0.37
C THR A 59 -8.79 -16.47 -0.64
N LEU A 60 -9.22 -17.22 -1.65
CA LEU A 60 -10.24 -16.81 -2.61
C LEU A 60 -11.61 -17.31 -2.13
N LEU A 61 -12.57 -16.39 -2.01
CA LEU A 61 -13.94 -16.69 -1.61
C LEU A 61 -14.88 -16.77 -2.82
N PRO A 62 -16.03 -17.46 -2.76
CA PRO A 62 -16.92 -17.66 -3.91
C PRO A 62 -17.79 -16.43 -4.26
N TYR A 63 -17.48 -15.25 -3.72
CA TYR A 63 -18.25 -14.02 -3.92
C TYR A 63 -17.58 -13.13 -4.97
N SER A 64 -18.28 -12.84 -6.06
CA SER A 64 -17.74 -12.02 -7.17
C SER A 64 -17.34 -10.61 -6.74
N GLU A 65 -18.01 -10.05 -5.75
CA GLU A 65 -17.66 -8.74 -5.17
C GLU A 65 -16.24 -8.75 -4.58
N LEU A 66 -15.78 -9.88 -4.03
CA LEU A 66 -14.46 -10.02 -3.42
C LEU A 66 -13.35 -10.36 -4.41
N TYR A 67 -13.62 -10.28 -5.73
CA TYR A 67 -12.60 -10.42 -6.76
C TYR A 67 -11.96 -9.09 -7.13
N ASP A 68 -12.64 -7.98 -6.82
CA ASP A 68 -12.12 -6.63 -6.97
C ASP A 68 -11.53 -6.13 -5.65
N TRP A 69 -10.47 -5.32 -5.74
CA TRP A 69 -9.83 -4.77 -4.54
C TRP A 69 -10.76 -3.86 -3.74
N GLY A 70 -11.62 -3.09 -4.42
CA GLY A 70 -12.57 -2.18 -3.80
C GLY A 70 -13.67 -2.92 -3.05
N GLY A 71 -14.14 -4.03 -3.62
CA GLY A 71 -15.10 -4.91 -2.94
C GLY A 71 -14.50 -5.59 -1.70
N CYS A 72 -13.27 -6.11 -1.80
CA CYS A 72 -12.53 -6.61 -0.63
C CYS A 72 -12.37 -5.55 0.47
N ALA A 73 -11.91 -4.35 0.10
CA ALA A 73 -11.70 -3.26 1.04
C ALA A 73 -13.02 -2.80 1.69
N SER A 74 -14.09 -2.66 0.91
CA SER A 74 -15.41 -2.28 1.41
C SER A 74 -15.98 -3.34 2.36
N PHE A 75 -15.84 -4.61 2.02
CA PHE A 75 -16.28 -5.70 2.89
C PHE A 75 -15.55 -5.65 4.23
N VAL A 76 -14.22 -5.60 4.24
CA VAL A 76 -13.43 -5.58 5.50
C VAL A 76 -13.76 -4.36 6.35
N ALA A 77 -13.84 -3.17 5.74
CA ALA A 77 -14.16 -1.94 6.45
C ALA A 77 -15.55 -2.01 7.10
N ASP A 78 -16.53 -2.60 6.42
CA ASP A 78 -17.91 -2.67 6.89
C ASP A 78 -18.14 -3.81 7.89
N TYR A 79 -17.50 -4.97 7.68
CA TYR A 79 -17.69 -6.20 8.44
C TYR A 79 -17.01 -6.18 9.82
N LEU A 80 -15.91 -5.44 9.97
CA LEU A 80 -15.15 -5.39 11.20
C LEU A 80 -15.41 -4.08 11.97
N ALA A 81 -15.47 -4.18 13.30
CA ALA A 81 -15.45 -3.05 14.21
C ALA A 81 -14.04 -2.77 14.71
N LEU A 82 -13.60 -1.51 14.62
CA LEU A 82 -12.28 -1.09 15.05
C LEU A 82 -12.13 -1.13 16.58
N GLU A 83 -11.08 -1.82 17.03
CA GLU A 83 -10.52 -1.71 18.37
C GLU A 83 -9.25 -0.88 18.31
N LEU A 84 -9.22 0.21 19.09
CA LEU A 84 -8.06 1.10 19.12
C LEU A 84 -6.91 0.45 19.88
N LEU A 85 -5.69 0.73 19.41
CA LEU A 85 -4.47 0.39 20.12
C LEU A 85 -4.37 1.23 21.40
N ASP A 86 -4.18 0.58 22.55
CA ASP A 86 -3.97 1.23 23.83
C ASP A 86 -2.79 0.55 24.57
N PRO A 87 -1.60 1.17 24.58
CA PRO A 87 -1.26 2.48 24.03
C PRO A 87 -1.12 2.47 22.48
N PRO A 88 -1.22 3.63 21.80
CA PRO A 88 -1.31 3.74 20.33
C PRO A 88 -0.01 3.41 19.56
N PHE A 89 1.00 2.93 20.27
CA PHE A 89 2.31 2.57 19.74
C PHE A 89 2.67 1.10 20.00
N GLU A 90 1.79 0.34 20.67
CA GLU A 90 1.94 -1.09 20.89
C GLU A 90 1.40 -1.89 19.71
N LEU A 91 2.13 -2.94 19.33
CA LEU A 91 1.82 -3.78 18.19
C LEU A 91 1.18 -5.06 18.70
N GLN A 92 -0.12 -5.25 18.41
CA GLN A 92 -0.84 -6.48 18.73
C GLN A 92 -1.46 -7.04 17.46
N LEU A 93 -1.47 -8.36 17.33
CA LEU A 93 -2.01 -9.04 16.17
C LEU A 93 -2.76 -10.30 16.58
N SER A 94 -4.01 -10.39 16.15
CA SER A 94 -4.86 -11.56 16.31
C SER A 94 -4.90 -12.37 15.03
N SER A 95 -5.25 -13.66 15.14
CA SER A 95 -5.49 -14.45 13.93
C SER A 95 -6.70 -13.92 13.15
N PRO A 96 -6.67 -13.95 11.80
CA PRO A 96 -7.85 -13.68 10.96
C PRO A 96 -9.09 -14.47 11.36
N SER A 97 -8.91 -15.71 11.86
CA SER A 97 -10.01 -16.55 12.30
C SER A 97 -10.67 -16.03 13.59
N TRP A 98 -9.88 -15.50 14.52
CA TRP A 98 -10.40 -14.82 15.70
C TRP A 98 -11.15 -13.53 15.31
N VAL A 99 -10.52 -12.70 14.48
CA VAL A 99 -11.04 -11.40 14.04
C VAL A 99 -12.38 -11.54 13.33
N LEU A 100 -12.52 -12.53 12.44
CA LEU A 100 -13.78 -12.78 11.74
C LEU A 100 -14.88 -13.34 12.65
N GLN A 101 -14.51 -14.10 13.69
CA GLN A 101 -15.46 -14.64 14.67
C GLN A 101 -15.98 -13.57 15.64
N THR A 102 -15.11 -12.67 16.07
CA THR A 102 -15.47 -11.59 17.01
C THR A 102 -15.99 -10.34 16.30
N GLN A 103 -15.77 -10.22 14.99
CA GLN A 103 -15.99 -9.02 14.17
C GLN A 103 -15.31 -7.77 14.76
N ARG A 104 -14.20 -7.96 15.48
CA ARG A 104 -13.47 -6.91 16.19
C ARG A 104 -11.99 -7.08 15.95
N GLY A 105 -11.29 -5.97 15.71
CA GLY A 105 -9.85 -6.00 15.51
C GLY A 105 -9.22 -4.63 15.38
N THR A 106 -7.91 -4.60 15.45
CA THR A 106 -7.06 -3.42 15.30
C THR A 106 -6.78 -3.12 13.82
N CYS A 107 -6.14 -1.98 13.53
CA CYS A 107 -5.71 -1.67 12.16
C CYS A 107 -4.80 -2.74 11.52
N PHE A 108 -4.02 -3.47 12.32
CA PHE A 108 -3.22 -4.61 11.86
C PHE A 108 -4.10 -5.79 11.45
N ASP A 109 -5.09 -6.12 12.28
CA ASP A 109 -6.03 -7.21 12.02
C ASP A 109 -6.82 -6.97 10.73
N PHE A 110 -7.32 -5.74 10.55
CA PHE A 110 -7.98 -5.30 9.33
C PHE A 110 -7.08 -5.48 8.09
N SER A 111 -5.81 -5.06 8.19
CA SER A 111 -4.84 -5.18 7.09
C SER A 111 -4.50 -6.62 6.75
N ILE A 112 -4.35 -7.51 7.75
CA ILE A 112 -4.07 -8.94 7.52
C ILE A 112 -5.25 -9.62 6.82
N VAL A 113 -6.50 -9.34 7.26
CA VAL A 113 -7.69 -9.91 6.62
C VAL A 113 -7.80 -9.42 5.18
N LEU A 114 -7.67 -8.10 4.95
CA LEU A 114 -7.73 -7.51 3.61
C LEU A 114 -6.64 -8.07 2.69
N CYS A 115 -5.39 -8.07 3.15
CA CYS A 115 -4.26 -8.58 2.37
C CYS A 115 -4.42 -10.06 2.05
N SER A 116 -4.93 -10.89 2.97
CA SER A 116 -5.21 -12.30 2.74
C SER A 116 -6.25 -12.54 1.62
N LEU A 117 -7.29 -11.71 1.57
CA LEU A 117 -8.31 -11.75 0.51
C LEU A 117 -7.74 -11.29 -0.84
N LEU A 118 -6.99 -10.18 -0.86
CA LEU A 118 -6.36 -9.64 -2.06
C LEU A 118 -5.33 -10.60 -2.67
N LEU A 119 -4.51 -11.23 -1.83
CA LEU A 119 -3.57 -12.28 -2.24
C LEU A 119 -4.33 -13.49 -2.81
N GLY A 120 -5.48 -13.84 -2.24
CA GLY A 120 -6.37 -14.88 -2.76
C GLY A 120 -6.95 -14.56 -4.13
N ALA A 121 -7.33 -13.30 -4.34
CA ALA A 121 -7.72 -12.78 -5.65
C ALA A 121 -6.51 -12.62 -6.61
N GLY A 122 -5.27 -12.80 -6.18
CA GLY A 122 -4.09 -12.72 -7.05
C GLY A 122 -3.56 -11.30 -7.29
N TYR A 123 -3.95 -10.34 -6.44
CA TYR A 123 -3.28 -9.04 -6.38
C TYR A 123 -1.90 -9.17 -5.74
N ASN A 124 -0.98 -8.30 -6.14
CA ASN A 124 0.33 -8.19 -5.50
C ASN A 124 0.22 -7.27 -4.27
N ALA A 125 -0.30 -7.82 -3.18
CA ALA A 125 -0.66 -7.08 -1.97
C ALA A 125 0.32 -7.34 -0.81
N TYR A 126 0.58 -6.27 -0.05
CA TYR A 126 1.48 -6.27 1.10
C TYR A 126 0.81 -5.54 2.26
N CYS A 127 0.96 -6.07 3.47
CA CYS A 127 0.69 -5.30 4.67
C CYS A 127 1.86 -4.34 4.91
N VAL A 128 1.55 -3.12 5.33
CA VAL A 128 2.49 -2.05 5.60
C VAL A 128 2.37 -1.69 7.08
N SER A 129 3.47 -1.74 7.82
CA SER A 129 3.54 -1.19 9.18
C SER A 129 4.30 0.11 9.15
N GLY A 130 3.69 1.16 9.68
CA GLY A 130 4.28 2.49 9.69
C GLY A 130 3.53 3.45 10.60
N TYR A 131 3.60 4.73 10.28
CA TYR A 131 2.99 5.81 11.05
C TYR A 131 1.97 6.57 10.21
N ALA A 132 0.85 6.93 10.83
CA ALA A 132 -0.20 7.69 10.17
C ALA A 132 -0.69 8.87 11.03
N THR A 133 -1.46 9.76 10.42
CA THR A 133 -2.11 10.86 11.11
C THR A 133 -3.09 10.36 12.17
N LYS A 134 -3.35 11.20 13.19
CA LYS A 134 -4.26 10.88 14.29
C LYS A 134 -5.65 10.48 13.77
N GLU A 135 -6.15 11.23 12.82
CA GLU A 135 -7.48 11.05 12.23
C GLU A 135 -7.61 9.67 11.58
N MET A 136 -6.58 9.24 10.85
CA MET A 136 -6.54 7.92 10.22
C MET A 136 -6.47 6.79 11.25
N CYS A 137 -5.61 6.94 12.27
CA CYS A 137 -5.48 5.93 13.34
C CYS A 137 -6.75 5.76 14.19
N LEU A 138 -7.52 6.83 14.37
CA LEU A 138 -8.74 6.85 15.19
C LEU A 138 -10.03 6.65 14.37
N LEU A 139 -9.92 6.46 13.04
CA LEU A 139 -11.05 6.43 12.12
C LEU A 139 -11.95 7.68 12.23
N ASP A 140 -11.36 8.83 12.56
CA ASP A 140 -12.08 10.10 12.68
C ASP A 140 -12.31 10.73 11.30
N GLN A 141 -13.55 10.64 10.83
CA GLN A 141 -14.00 11.20 9.56
C GLN A 141 -14.80 12.50 9.72
N SER A 142 -14.95 13.02 10.95
CA SER A 142 -15.83 14.14 11.29
C SER A 142 -15.52 15.45 10.57
N ARG A 143 -14.29 15.61 10.05
CA ARG A 143 -13.85 16.79 9.28
C ARG A 143 -13.83 16.56 7.77
N GLN A 144 -14.05 15.33 7.32
CA GLN A 144 -14.09 15.00 5.90
C GLN A 144 -15.46 15.33 5.32
N GLU A 145 -15.48 15.81 4.08
CA GLU A 145 -16.72 15.97 3.34
C GLU A 145 -17.36 14.61 3.05
N CYS A 146 -18.68 14.51 3.21
CA CYS A 146 -19.38 13.27 2.92
C CYS A 146 -19.45 13.05 1.39
N PRO A 147 -19.03 11.88 0.87
CA PRO A 147 -19.04 11.61 -0.57
C PRO A 147 -20.42 11.69 -1.25
N LEU A 148 -21.50 11.54 -0.48
CA LEU A 148 -22.87 11.60 -0.97
C LEU A 148 -23.43 13.02 -1.10
N LEU A 149 -22.71 14.03 -0.59
CA LEU A 149 -23.11 15.42 -0.75
C LEU A 149 -22.73 15.92 -2.14
N GLN A 150 -23.73 16.27 -2.95
CA GLN A 150 -23.48 16.94 -4.22
C GLN A 150 -22.98 18.38 -3.98
N PRO A 151 -22.03 18.89 -4.79
CA PRO A 151 -21.61 20.28 -4.69
C PRO A 151 -22.79 21.21 -4.97
N GLN A 152 -23.17 22.02 -3.99
CA GLN A 152 -24.27 22.97 -4.14
C GLN A 152 -23.90 24.05 -5.16
N ILE A 153 -24.56 24.03 -6.32
CA ILE A 153 -24.58 25.16 -7.25
C ILE A 153 -25.29 26.31 -6.52
N GLN A 154 -24.57 27.39 -6.22
CA GLN A 154 -25.14 28.57 -5.56
C GLN A 154 -26.23 29.19 -6.45
N VAL A 155 -27.50 28.87 -6.15
CA VAL A 155 -28.66 29.55 -6.75
C VAL A 155 -28.73 30.94 -6.13
N LYS A 156 -28.36 31.96 -6.90
CA LYS A 156 -28.57 33.36 -6.53
C LYS A 156 -30.07 33.62 -6.35
N GLU A 157 -30.48 33.96 -5.14
CA GLU A 157 -31.85 34.38 -4.86
C GLU A 157 -32.25 35.57 -5.76
N PRO A 158 -33.44 35.54 -6.40
CA PRO A 158 -33.94 36.66 -7.18
C PRO A 158 -34.25 37.84 -6.24
N LYS A 159 -33.62 38.99 -6.51
CA LYS A 159 -33.89 40.25 -5.80
C LYS A 159 -35.38 40.57 -5.90
N LYS A 160 -36.05 40.72 -4.74
CA LYS A 160 -37.47 41.11 -4.66
C LYS A 160 -37.71 42.44 -5.37
N PRO A 161 -38.80 42.58 -6.15
CA PRO A 161 -39.13 43.82 -6.85
C PRO A 161 -39.48 44.93 -5.86
N ILE A 162 -38.84 46.09 -6.02
CA ILE A 162 -39.03 47.29 -5.22
C ILE A 162 -40.40 47.90 -5.56
N LYS A 163 -41.28 48.08 -4.56
CA LYS A 163 -42.60 48.71 -4.74
C LYS A 163 -42.47 50.23 -4.96
N LYS A 164 -43.12 50.73 -6.01
CA LYS A 164 -42.96 52.06 -6.67
C LYS A 164 -43.45 53.28 -5.87
N TYR A 165 -44.13 53.11 -4.73
CA TYR A 165 -44.70 54.21 -3.96
C TYR A 165 -44.48 53.98 -2.46
N SER A 166 -43.38 54.53 -1.94
CA SER A 166 -43.17 54.73 -0.51
C SER A 166 -42.81 56.20 -0.26
N VAL A 167 -43.41 56.77 0.78
CA VAL A 167 -43.18 58.15 1.19
C VAL A 167 -41.71 58.28 1.63
N LYS A 168 -41.00 59.23 1.04
CA LYS A 168 -39.57 59.44 1.35
C LYS A 168 -39.44 59.93 2.79
N PRO A 169 -38.58 59.31 3.61
CA PRO A 169 -38.33 59.77 4.96
C PRO A 169 -37.68 61.18 4.97
N PRO A 170 -37.72 61.88 6.12
CA PRO A 170 -37.07 63.18 6.30
C PRO A 170 -35.59 63.17 5.87
N ARG A 171 -35.12 64.31 5.37
CA ARG A 171 -33.76 64.46 4.80
C ARG A 171 -32.72 64.31 5.92
N ASP A 172 -31.99 63.20 5.86
CA ASP A 172 -30.80 62.98 6.68
C ASP A 172 -29.67 63.90 6.19
N LEU A 173 -29.05 64.65 7.10
CA LEU A 173 -27.99 65.62 6.84
C LEU A 173 -26.59 64.99 6.90
N GLN A 174 -26.50 63.69 7.20
CA GLN A 174 -25.23 62.95 7.20
C GLN A 174 -24.83 62.48 5.79
N SER A 175 -23.53 62.42 5.52
CA SER A 175 -23.00 61.93 4.25
C SER A 175 -23.30 60.45 4.07
N ASN A 176 -24.23 60.13 3.16
CA ASN A 176 -24.56 58.75 2.81
C ASN A 176 -23.38 57.97 2.19
N PHE A 177 -22.36 58.68 1.69
CA PHE A 177 -21.16 58.07 1.12
C PHE A 177 -20.23 57.56 2.23
N GLU A 178 -19.95 58.40 3.22
CA GLU A 178 -19.07 58.07 4.35
C GLU A 178 -19.66 56.92 5.18
N ARG A 179 -20.95 57.01 5.52
CA ARG A 179 -21.66 55.94 6.24
C ARG A 179 -21.61 54.60 5.51
N ARG A 180 -21.81 54.58 4.19
CA ARG A 180 -21.70 53.33 3.40
C ARG A 180 -20.29 52.78 3.36
N GLN A 181 -19.29 53.65 3.39
CA GLN A 181 -17.89 53.23 3.39
C GLN A 181 -17.50 52.62 4.74
N GLU A 182 -17.94 53.22 5.85
CA GLU A 182 -17.76 52.69 7.21
C GLU A 182 -18.53 51.38 7.41
N GLU A 183 -19.82 51.32 7.02
CA GLU A 183 -20.64 50.10 7.08
C GLU A 183 -19.99 48.97 6.28
N LYS A 184 -19.43 49.27 5.10
CA LYS A 184 -18.72 48.28 4.28
C LYS A 184 -17.43 47.82 4.94
N GLN A 185 -16.63 48.73 5.50
CA GLN A 185 -15.40 48.36 6.21
C GLN A 185 -15.67 47.53 7.47
N GLN A 186 -16.69 47.88 8.25
CA GLN A 186 -17.13 47.09 9.40
C GLN A 186 -17.62 45.72 8.97
N ALA A 187 -18.48 45.63 7.96
CA ALA A 187 -18.96 44.35 7.44
C ALA A 187 -17.82 43.47 6.90
N GLU A 188 -16.83 44.05 6.22
CA GLU A 188 -15.64 43.33 5.74
C GLU A 188 -14.76 42.87 6.91
N ALA A 189 -14.55 43.70 7.94
CA ALA A 189 -13.78 43.34 9.13
C ALA A 189 -14.48 42.26 9.96
N GLU A 190 -15.80 42.37 10.16
CA GLU A 190 -16.62 41.35 10.82
C GLU A 190 -16.63 40.05 10.04
N ALA A 191 -16.79 40.10 8.71
CA ALA A 191 -16.72 38.92 7.85
C ALA A 191 -15.33 38.27 7.88
N ALA A 192 -14.25 39.07 7.89
CA ALA A 192 -12.89 38.56 8.00
C ALA A 192 -12.60 37.95 9.37
N ALA A 193 -13.07 38.57 10.46
CA ALA A 193 -12.95 38.04 11.81
C ALA A 193 -13.75 36.74 11.97
N LEU A 194 -14.97 36.70 11.45
CA LEU A 194 -15.81 35.51 11.46
C LEU A 194 -15.19 34.38 10.64
N LYS A 195 -14.64 34.69 9.46
CA LYS A 195 -13.92 33.72 8.63
C LYS A 195 -12.70 33.17 9.35
N LYS A 196 -11.91 34.03 9.99
CA LYS A 196 -10.74 33.61 10.77
C LYS A 196 -11.12 32.70 11.95
N GLN A 197 -12.18 33.04 12.68
CA GLN A 197 -12.69 32.19 13.76
C GLN A 197 -13.21 30.84 13.24
N LEU A 198 -13.86 30.81 12.08
CA LEU A 198 -14.31 29.58 11.43
C LEU A 198 -13.11 28.72 11.00
N ASP A 199 -12.13 29.31 10.33
CA ASP A 199 -10.92 28.63 9.88
C ASP A 199 -10.14 28.02 11.08
N GLU A 200 -9.98 28.77 12.17
CA GLU A 200 -9.33 28.28 13.40
C GLU A 200 -10.09 27.11 14.04
N ARG A 201 -11.42 27.11 13.96
CA ARG A 201 -12.27 26.02 14.49
C ARG A 201 -12.23 24.78 13.58
N GLU A 202 -11.97 24.96 12.29
CA GLU A 202 -11.90 23.90 11.28
C GLU A 202 -10.55 23.18 11.23
N HIS A 203 -9.46 23.83 11.62
CA HIS A 203 -8.14 23.18 11.67
C HIS A 203 -8.03 22.23 12.87
N PRO A 204 -7.46 21.02 12.71
CA PRO A 204 -7.27 20.11 13.82
C PRO A 204 -6.28 20.71 14.82
N PRO A 205 -6.47 20.47 16.13
CA PRO A 205 -5.49 20.88 17.12
C PRO A 205 -4.15 20.21 16.85
N PRO A 206 -3.03 20.84 17.24
CA PRO A 206 -1.72 20.22 17.14
C PRO A 206 -1.71 18.85 17.82
N ASP A 207 -1.15 17.86 17.13
CA ASP A 207 -1.13 16.48 17.59
C ASP A 207 0.21 16.16 18.29
N PRO A 208 0.23 15.96 19.63
CA PRO A 208 1.46 15.68 20.37
C PRO A 208 2.12 14.36 20.00
N LEU A 209 1.37 13.42 19.42
CA LEU A 209 1.85 12.09 19.04
C LEU A 209 2.00 11.93 17.51
N ARG A 210 2.10 13.05 16.78
CA ARG A 210 2.30 13.01 15.33
C ARG A 210 3.60 12.26 15.01
N GLY A 211 3.51 11.25 14.15
CA GLY A 211 4.64 10.38 13.80
C GLY A 211 4.98 9.30 14.83
N LEU A 212 4.25 9.22 15.94
CA LEU A 212 4.44 8.17 16.96
C LEU A 212 3.34 7.10 16.95
N ARG A 213 2.16 7.43 16.38
CA ARG A 213 1.06 6.47 16.26
C ARG A 213 1.36 5.46 15.19
N VAL A 214 1.35 4.20 15.59
CA VAL A 214 1.53 3.10 14.68
C VAL A 214 0.22 2.81 14.00
N HIS A 215 0.29 2.56 12.70
CA HIS A 215 -0.84 2.16 11.89
C HIS A 215 -0.42 1.09 10.89
N CYS A 216 -1.40 0.31 10.43
CA CYS A 216 -1.21 -0.69 9.41
C CYS A 216 -2.23 -0.50 8.30
N TRP A 217 -1.74 -0.56 7.06
CA TRP A 217 -2.54 -0.45 5.85
C TRP A 217 -2.03 -1.42 4.79
N VAL A 218 -2.67 -1.45 3.62
CA VAL A 218 -2.27 -2.37 2.53
C VAL A 218 -1.67 -1.58 1.38
N LEU A 219 -0.53 -2.05 0.86
CA LEU A 219 0.09 -1.59 -0.38
C LEU A 219 -0.22 -2.58 -1.49
N LEU A 220 -0.77 -2.08 -2.61
CA LEU A 220 -0.78 -2.83 -3.86
C LEU A 220 0.32 -2.34 -4.78
N LEU A 221 1.10 -3.28 -5.29
CA LEU A 221 2.06 -3.01 -6.36
C LEU A 221 1.42 -3.20 -7.73
N SER A 222 1.84 -2.36 -8.67
CA SER A 222 1.48 -2.43 -10.08
C SER A 222 1.90 -3.75 -10.74
N GLY A 223 1.23 -4.11 -11.83
CA GLY A 223 1.58 -5.26 -12.69
C GLY A 223 0.53 -6.38 -12.66
N ASN A 224 0.19 -6.89 -11.47
CA ASN A 224 -0.84 -7.93 -11.36
C ASN A 224 -2.24 -7.33 -11.48
N ARG A 225 -3.21 -8.10 -12.03
CA ARG A 225 -4.63 -7.70 -12.14
C ARG A 225 -4.84 -6.33 -12.81
N GLU A 226 -3.98 -5.99 -13.77
CA GLU A 226 -4.03 -4.72 -14.54
C GLU A 226 -3.90 -3.45 -13.69
N ILE A 227 -3.33 -3.54 -12.48
CA ILE A 227 -3.08 -2.36 -11.65
C ILE A 227 -1.96 -1.50 -12.29
N PRO A 228 -2.26 -0.23 -12.66
CA PRO A 228 -1.34 0.59 -13.44
C PRO A 228 -0.23 1.24 -12.60
N GLU A 229 -0.52 1.56 -11.34
CA GLU A 229 0.40 2.23 -10.43
C GLU A 229 0.26 1.69 -9.01
N ASN A 230 1.29 1.92 -8.19
CA ASN A 230 1.27 1.53 -6.79
C ASN A 230 0.35 2.48 -6.00
N PHE A 231 -0.45 1.94 -5.08
CA PHE A 231 -1.29 2.75 -4.23
C PHE A 231 -1.52 2.08 -2.87
N PHE A 232 -1.91 2.88 -1.89
CA PHE A 232 -2.29 2.41 -0.56
C PHE A 232 -3.80 2.24 -0.45
N ILE A 233 -4.22 1.24 0.29
CA ILE A 233 -5.61 1.06 0.73
C ILE A 233 -5.64 1.22 2.25
N ASP A 234 -6.46 2.15 2.73
CA ASP A 234 -6.85 2.19 4.13
C ASP A 234 -7.95 1.13 4.37
N PRO A 235 -7.67 0.05 5.11
CA PRO A 235 -8.63 -1.01 5.35
C PRO A 235 -9.79 -0.57 6.26
N LEU A 236 -9.63 0.52 7.03
CA LEU A 236 -10.67 1.01 7.94
C LEU A 236 -11.77 1.78 7.20
N THR A 237 -11.40 2.54 6.18
CA THR A 237 -12.35 3.37 5.40
C THR A 237 -12.65 2.84 4.00
N SER A 238 -11.93 1.79 3.56
CA SER A 238 -11.93 1.23 2.21
C SER A 238 -11.52 2.21 1.10
N LYS A 239 -10.82 3.31 1.45
CA LYS A 239 -10.37 4.31 0.48
C LYS A 239 -8.98 3.96 -0.04
N SER A 240 -8.77 4.22 -1.33
CA SER A 240 -7.44 4.20 -1.92
C SER A 240 -6.78 5.58 -1.84
N TYR A 241 -5.46 5.57 -1.72
CA TYR A 241 -4.62 6.76 -1.62
C TYR A 241 -3.39 6.58 -2.49
N SER A 242 -2.91 7.68 -3.06
CA SER A 242 -1.57 7.70 -3.67
C SER A 242 -0.50 7.38 -2.62
N THR A 243 0.60 6.76 -3.03
CA THR A 243 1.71 6.43 -2.14
C THR A 243 2.41 7.65 -1.54
N THR A 244 2.14 8.86 -2.07
CA THR A 244 2.68 10.14 -1.60
C THR A 244 1.67 10.94 -0.77
N ASN A 245 0.62 10.30 -0.27
CA ASN A 245 -0.39 11.01 0.51
C ASN A 245 0.14 11.40 1.92
N GLU A 246 -0.12 12.64 2.32
CA GLU A 246 0.38 13.22 3.58
C GLU A 246 -0.14 12.55 4.86
N ASN A 247 -1.19 11.73 4.76
CA ASN A 247 -1.70 10.97 5.91
C ASN A 247 -0.74 9.86 6.35
N PHE A 248 0.15 9.40 5.46
CA PHE A 248 1.14 8.35 5.74
C PHE A 248 2.49 8.97 6.06
N LEU A 249 2.83 8.99 7.34
CA LEU A 249 3.96 9.73 7.90
C LEU A 249 5.29 8.97 7.83
N GLY A 250 5.27 7.68 7.50
CA GLY A 250 6.48 6.88 7.31
C GLY A 250 6.19 5.39 7.34
N ILE A 251 7.10 4.58 6.81
CA ILE A 251 6.98 3.12 6.74
C ILE A 251 8.21 2.49 7.38
N GLU A 252 7.97 1.56 8.30
CA GLU A 252 9.04 0.78 8.94
C GLU A 252 9.28 -0.53 8.18
N SER A 253 8.20 -1.20 7.78
CA SER A 253 8.28 -2.51 7.14
C SER A 253 7.05 -2.81 6.29
N VAL A 254 7.24 -3.72 5.33
CA VAL A 254 6.17 -4.30 4.52
C VAL A 254 6.33 -5.82 4.46
N TRP A 255 5.23 -6.57 4.41
CA TRP A 255 5.30 -8.02 4.31
C TRP A 255 4.12 -8.59 3.54
N ASN A 256 4.34 -9.76 2.97
CA ASN A 256 3.28 -10.58 2.37
C ASN A 256 3.45 -12.03 2.83
N HIS A 257 2.72 -12.96 2.23
CA HIS A 257 2.80 -14.39 2.52
C HIS A 257 4.13 -15.06 2.12
N GLN A 258 5.02 -14.35 1.43
CA GLN A 258 6.28 -14.89 0.89
C GLN A 258 7.51 -14.39 1.63
N ASN A 259 7.50 -13.14 2.10
CA ASN A 259 8.65 -12.54 2.80
C ASN A 259 8.24 -11.36 3.68
N TYR A 260 9.24 -10.79 4.35
CA TYR A 260 9.17 -9.58 5.15
C TYR A 260 10.32 -8.66 4.73
N TRP A 261 10.02 -7.39 4.49
CA TRP A 261 10.97 -6.37 4.08
C TRP A 261 10.98 -5.21 5.07
N VAL A 262 12.18 -4.80 5.46
CA VAL A 262 12.44 -3.62 6.28
C VAL A 262 12.81 -2.46 5.39
N ASN A 263 12.25 -1.29 5.68
CA ASN A 263 12.60 -0.07 5.00
C ASN A 263 13.91 0.50 5.56
N LYS A 264 14.83 0.86 4.65
CA LYS A 264 16.11 1.54 4.97
C LYS A 264 16.16 2.97 4.42
N GLN A 265 15.07 3.44 3.82
CA GLN A 265 14.97 4.78 3.25
C GLN A 265 14.65 5.81 4.35
N ASP A 266 15.00 7.06 4.08
CA ASP A 266 14.63 8.19 4.94
C ASP A 266 13.13 8.51 4.80
N CYS A 267 12.42 8.57 5.93
CA CYS A 267 10.99 8.89 6.01
C CYS A 267 10.72 10.27 6.64
N THR A 268 11.72 11.15 6.73
CA THR A 268 11.57 12.49 7.34
C THR A 268 10.43 13.31 6.70
N PHE A 269 10.19 13.13 5.40
CA PHE A 269 9.11 13.79 4.64
C PHE A 269 7.96 12.83 4.30
N GLY A 270 7.71 11.85 5.17
CA GLY A 270 6.70 10.82 4.93
C GLY A 270 7.08 9.87 3.80
N CYS A 271 6.11 9.52 2.96
CA CYS A 271 6.29 8.57 1.87
C CYS A 271 6.56 9.23 0.50
N ASN A 272 6.76 10.54 0.45
CA ASN A 272 6.78 11.31 -0.82
C ASN A 272 7.93 10.96 -1.76
N GLU A 273 9.12 10.72 -1.20
CA GLU A 273 10.34 10.42 -1.95
C GLU A 273 10.70 8.93 -1.92
N MET A 274 9.80 8.10 -1.37
CA MET A 274 10.02 6.68 -1.16
C MET A 274 9.77 5.89 -2.43
N THR A 275 10.59 4.87 -2.66
CA THR A 275 10.40 3.93 -3.77
C THR A 275 10.02 2.54 -3.26
N PHE A 276 9.16 1.85 -4.01
CA PHE A 276 8.56 0.57 -3.63
C PHE A 276 9.10 -0.61 -4.47
N ASP A 277 10.31 -0.46 -5.01
CA ASP A 277 11.02 -1.58 -5.62
C ASP A 277 11.66 -2.43 -4.52
N LEU A 278 10.93 -3.46 -4.07
CA LEU A 278 11.36 -4.35 -2.99
C LEU A 278 12.58 -5.22 -3.35
N GLY A 279 13.03 -5.20 -4.62
CA GLY A 279 14.28 -5.82 -5.05
C GLY A 279 15.52 -4.94 -4.88
N ASP A 280 15.34 -3.64 -4.61
CA ASP A 280 16.44 -2.70 -4.40
C ASP A 280 17.01 -2.84 -2.98
N LEU A 281 18.09 -3.64 -2.86
CA LEU A 281 18.80 -3.90 -1.61
C LEU A 281 19.36 -2.65 -0.92
N SER A 282 19.51 -1.53 -1.63
CA SER A 282 19.95 -0.28 -1.02
C SER A 282 18.84 0.38 -0.19
N LYS A 283 17.58 0.04 -0.48
CA LYS A 283 16.39 0.68 0.09
C LYS A 283 15.55 -0.26 0.94
N TRP A 284 15.53 -1.54 0.58
CA TRP A 284 14.78 -2.57 1.27
C TRP A 284 15.70 -3.71 1.67
N GLU A 285 15.49 -4.24 2.86
CA GLU A 285 16.19 -5.44 3.35
C GLU A 285 15.17 -6.52 3.65
N TYR A 286 15.30 -7.69 3.01
CA TYR A 286 14.39 -8.80 3.24
C TYR A 286 14.93 -9.78 4.27
N VAL A 287 14.04 -10.50 4.95
CA VAL A 287 14.41 -11.53 5.94
C VAL A 287 14.81 -12.84 5.25
N LEU A 288 14.13 -13.25 4.18
CA LEU A 288 14.42 -14.49 3.45
C LEU A 288 15.13 -14.21 2.12
N CYS A 289 16.37 -14.69 1.97
CA CYS A 289 17.21 -14.45 0.77
C CYS A 289 16.87 -15.35 -0.44
N GLY A 290 16.01 -16.35 -0.23
CA GLY A 290 15.76 -17.44 -1.17
C GLY A 290 15.13 -17.08 -2.52
N GLN A 291 14.28 -16.05 -2.56
CA GLN A 291 13.39 -15.82 -3.70
C GLN A 291 13.95 -14.85 -4.75
N SER A 292 15.12 -14.26 -4.55
CA SER A 292 15.73 -13.39 -5.56
C SER A 292 16.19 -14.15 -6.81
N LEU A 293 16.25 -15.49 -6.77
CA LEU A 293 16.62 -16.32 -7.93
C LEU A 293 15.47 -16.49 -8.93
N SER A 294 14.21 -16.54 -8.48
CA SER A 294 13.05 -16.71 -9.36
C SER A 294 12.59 -15.41 -10.03
N ILE A 295 12.84 -14.25 -9.40
CA ILE A 295 12.53 -12.92 -9.97
C ILE A 295 13.43 -12.60 -11.18
N ILE A 296 14.58 -13.25 -11.30
CA ILE A 296 15.51 -13.08 -12.44
C ILE A 296 15.06 -13.91 -13.67
N SER A 297 14.16 -14.89 -13.47
CA SER A 297 13.67 -15.82 -14.48
C SER A 297 12.47 -15.27 -15.26
N ASP A 298 12.52 -14.05 -15.76
CA ASP A 298 11.48 -13.52 -16.66
C ASP A 298 11.68 -14.14 -18.08
N PRO A 299 10.75 -14.97 -18.61
CA PRO A 299 11.00 -15.79 -19.81
C PRO A 299 11.09 -15.01 -21.13
N LYS A 300 10.94 -13.69 -21.12
CA LYS A 300 10.79 -12.88 -22.34
C LYS A 300 12.10 -12.58 -23.10
N THR A 301 13.21 -13.23 -22.76
CA THR A 301 14.53 -12.88 -23.34
C THR A 301 15.31 -14.03 -23.98
N LEU A 302 14.74 -15.23 -24.08
CA LEU A 302 15.39 -16.35 -24.76
C LEU A 302 14.51 -16.78 -25.93
N GLU A 303 14.83 -16.27 -27.12
CA GLU A 303 14.43 -16.95 -28.36
C GLU A 303 15.25 -18.24 -28.43
N GLU A 304 14.60 -19.39 -28.26
CA GLU A 304 15.22 -20.71 -28.34
C GLU A 304 15.73 -20.96 -29.77
N PRO A 305 16.97 -21.43 -29.96
CA PRO A 305 17.34 -22.07 -31.20
C PRO A 305 16.72 -23.48 -31.23
N GLU A 306 16.02 -23.77 -32.31
CA GLU A 306 15.71 -25.14 -32.73
C GLU A 306 17.04 -25.87 -32.95
N ASP A 307 17.36 -26.83 -32.08
CA ASP A 307 17.89 -28.16 -32.39
C ASP A 307 18.62 -28.78 -31.17
N GLU A 308 18.46 -30.10 -31.05
CA GLU A 308 19.30 -31.07 -30.30
C GLU A 308 18.89 -31.49 -28.87
N GLU A 309 18.21 -32.64 -28.88
CA GLU A 309 18.38 -33.82 -28.00
C GLU A 309 17.83 -33.79 -26.56
N GLU A 310 16.80 -34.62 -26.36
CA GLU A 310 16.25 -35.07 -25.08
C GLU A 310 17.35 -35.72 -24.22
N VAL A 311 18.01 -34.94 -23.36
CA VAL A 311 18.71 -35.48 -22.20
C VAL A 311 17.79 -35.35 -21.00
N GLN A 312 17.20 -36.48 -20.60
CA GLN A 312 16.52 -36.64 -19.31
C GLN A 312 17.52 -36.36 -18.18
N ASN A 313 17.59 -35.10 -17.73
CA ASN A 313 18.31 -34.70 -16.53
C ASN A 313 17.35 -34.74 -15.33
N GLU A 314 17.18 -35.94 -14.77
CA GLU A 314 16.39 -36.17 -13.54
C GLU A 314 17.16 -35.89 -12.24
N GLU A 315 18.35 -35.26 -12.28
CA GLU A 315 19.21 -35.07 -11.08
C GLU A 315 19.65 -33.61 -10.83
N MET A 316 18.81 -32.63 -11.16
CA MET A 316 18.97 -31.21 -10.74
C MET A 316 18.10 -30.90 -9.51
N ASP A 317 18.05 -31.82 -8.54
CA ASP A 317 17.26 -31.69 -7.32
C ASP A 317 17.96 -30.76 -6.29
N GLU A 318 17.38 -29.56 -6.15
CA GLU A 318 17.25 -28.75 -4.93
C GLU A 318 18.52 -28.34 -4.15
N LEU A 319 19.12 -27.20 -4.51
CA LEU A 319 19.63 -26.27 -3.49
C LEU A 319 18.43 -25.85 -2.62
N LYS A 320 18.23 -26.46 -1.46
CA LYS A 320 17.12 -26.18 -0.53
C LYS A 320 17.19 -24.77 0.02
N VAL A 321 16.69 -23.83 -0.77
CA VAL A 321 16.31 -22.49 -0.33
C VAL A 321 15.29 -22.64 0.81
N PHE A 322 15.53 -21.98 1.95
CA PHE A 322 14.54 -21.97 3.03
C PHE A 322 13.32 -21.17 2.58
N GLU A 323 12.19 -21.87 2.42
CA GLU A 323 10.91 -21.28 2.04
C GLU A 323 10.09 -20.85 3.26
N MET A 324 9.22 -19.86 3.05
CA MET A 324 8.29 -19.40 4.09
C MET A 324 7.40 -20.57 4.56
N PRO A 325 7.31 -20.84 5.87
CA PRO A 325 6.40 -21.87 6.37
C PRO A 325 4.94 -21.61 5.98
N PRO A 326 4.12 -22.66 5.81
CA PRO A 326 2.71 -22.49 5.51
C PRO A 326 2.00 -21.73 6.63
N SER A 327 0.96 -20.97 6.27
CA SER A 327 0.17 -20.23 7.26
C SER A 327 -0.45 -21.15 8.30
N TRP A 328 -0.29 -20.79 9.58
CA TRP A 328 -0.85 -21.49 10.73
C TRP A 328 -2.35 -21.23 10.94
N VAL A 329 -2.87 -20.18 10.31
CA VAL A 329 -4.26 -19.74 10.39
C VAL A 329 -5.11 -20.55 9.43
N THR A 330 -6.37 -20.83 9.75
CA THR A 330 -7.33 -21.47 8.83
C THR A 330 -7.70 -20.55 7.65
N LYS A 331 -8.12 -21.12 6.52
CA LYS A 331 -8.62 -20.31 5.39
C LYS A 331 -9.77 -19.45 5.88
N ILE A 332 -9.83 -18.22 5.39
CA ILE A 332 -10.96 -17.33 5.64
C ILE A 332 -12.22 -17.98 5.08
N ASP A 333 -13.25 -18.08 5.90
CA ASP A 333 -14.56 -18.56 5.51
C ASP A 333 -15.59 -17.52 5.94
N ILE A 334 -16.48 -17.14 5.03
CA ILE A 334 -17.47 -16.09 5.24
C ILE A 334 -18.80 -16.67 4.81
N SER A 335 -19.71 -16.83 5.77
CA SER A 335 -21.01 -17.40 5.48
C SER A 335 -21.85 -16.43 4.62
N PRO A 336 -22.83 -16.93 3.84
CA PRO A 336 -23.74 -16.05 3.11
C PRO A 336 -24.47 -15.06 4.04
N ALA A 337 -24.82 -15.51 5.24
CA ALA A 337 -25.44 -14.65 6.25
C ALA A 337 -24.52 -13.52 6.71
N ASP A 338 -23.22 -13.79 6.88
CA ASP A 338 -22.23 -12.76 7.25
C ASP A 338 -21.99 -11.77 6.11
N MET A 339 -21.95 -12.27 4.87
CA MET A 339 -21.83 -11.43 3.67
C MET A 339 -23.04 -10.51 3.49
N GLU A 340 -24.25 -11.01 3.77
CA GLU A 340 -25.49 -10.22 3.74
C GLU A 340 -25.59 -9.24 4.90
N MET A 341 -25.27 -9.67 6.14
CA MET A 341 -25.40 -8.83 7.32
C MET A 341 -24.42 -7.65 7.30
N ARG A 342 -23.21 -7.87 6.75
CA ARG A 342 -22.15 -6.88 6.40
C ARG A 342 -21.64 -5.96 7.51
N TYR A 343 -22.40 -5.70 8.57
CA TYR A 343 -22.10 -4.79 9.66
C TYR A 343 -22.31 -5.51 10.99
N PRO A 344 -21.41 -5.34 11.97
CA PRO A 344 -21.65 -5.82 13.33
C PRO A 344 -22.94 -5.23 13.90
N GLY A 345 -23.90 -6.07 14.25
CA GLY A 345 -25.24 -5.61 14.69
C GLY A 345 -26.14 -5.04 13.58
N GLY A 346 -25.72 -5.13 12.31
CA GLY A 346 -26.52 -4.84 11.13
C GLY A 346 -26.58 -3.36 10.72
N MET A 347 -25.91 -2.48 11.46
CA MET A 347 -25.87 -1.05 11.14
C MET A 347 -24.48 -0.49 11.40
N LYS A 348 -24.06 0.46 10.56
CA LYS A 348 -22.84 1.25 10.74
C LYS A 348 -23.16 2.73 10.64
N VAL A 349 -22.60 3.51 11.56
CA VAL A 349 -22.75 4.97 11.60
C VAL A 349 -21.40 5.60 11.34
N ILE A 350 -21.35 6.55 10.42
CA ILE A 350 -20.15 7.31 10.06
C ILE A 350 -20.47 8.79 10.19
N GLU A 351 -19.64 9.50 10.93
CA GLU A 351 -19.74 10.95 11.09
C GLU A 351 -18.80 11.65 10.11
N TYR A 352 -19.35 12.62 9.40
CA TYR A 352 -18.67 13.48 8.43
C TYR A 352 -18.88 14.95 8.82
N ARG A 353 -18.22 15.84 8.10
CA ARG A 353 -18.38 17.29 8.30
C ARG A 353 -19.83 17.68 8.10
N LYS A 354 -20.48 18.12 9.19
CA LYS A 354 -21.90 18.51 9.22
C LYS A 354 -22.85 17.44 8.68
N ALA A 355 -22.46 16.17 8.75
CA ALA A 355 -23.26 15.08 8.21
C ALA A 355 -23.08 13.80 9.02
N LYS A 356 -24.15 13.01 9.11
CA LYS A 356 -24.18 11.69 9.73
C LYS A 356 -24.72 10.70 8.71
N LEU A 357 -23.93 9.70 8.37
CA LEU A 357 -24.28 8.64 7.43
C LEU A 357 -24.56 7.35 8.21
N GLU A 358 -25.79 6.85 8.11
CA GLU A 358 -26.23 5.59 8.69
C GLU A 358 -26.39 4.57 7.55
N LYS A 359 -25.66 3.46 7.62
CA LYS A 359 -25.76 2.34 6.68
C LYS A 359 -26.37 1.15 7.40
N PHE A 360 -27.26 0.43 6.72
CA PHE A 360 -27.97 -0.73 7.25
C PHE A 360 -27.74 -1.94 6.37
N ALA A 361 -27.70 -3.13 6.97
CA ALA A 361 -27.64 -4.38 6.24
C ALA A 361 -28.90 -4.52 5.35
N PRO A 362 -28.77 -5.04 4.12
CA PRO A 362 -29.91 -5.45 3.32
C PRO A 362 -30.88 -6.29 4.15
N TYR A 363 -32.17 -5.95 4.08
CA TYR A 363 -33.26 -6.67 4.77
C TYR A 363 -33.31 -6.57 6.30
N LEU A 364 -32.41 -5.83 6.96
CA LEU A 364 -32.51 -5.59 8.40
C LEU A 364 -33.79 -4.80 8.75
N LEU A 365 -34.07 -3.76 7.97
CA LEU A 365 -35.25 -2.93 8.12
C LEU A 365 -36.36 -3.38 7.17
N LYS A 366 -37.58 -3.46 7.70
CA LYS A 366 -38.77 -3.94 6.95
C LYS A 366 -39.16 -3.03 5.79
N ASP A 367 -38.70 -1.78 5.79
CA ASP A 367 -38.95 -0.77 4.77
C ASP A 367 -37.91 -0.79 3.62
N GLY A 368 -36.90 -1.68 3.68
CA GLY A 368 -35.86 -1.78 2.65
C GLY A 368 -34.87 -0.61 2.65
N LEU A 369 -34.81 0.16 3.73
CA LEU A 369 -33.84 1.23 3.91
C LEU A 369 -32.42 0.66 4.08
N VAL A 370 -31.50 1.08 3.21
CA VAL A 370 -30.09 0.64 3.23
C VAL A 370 -29.17 1.78 3.64
N THR A 371 -29.50 3.03 3.33
CA THR A 371 -28.65 4.17 3.69
C THR A 371 -29.48 5.40 4.03
N LYS A 372 -29.11 6.10 5.09
CA LYS A 372 -29.71 7.37 5.51
C LYS A 372 -28.61 8.40 5.79
N LEU A 373 -28.67 9.52 5.08
CA LEU A 373 -27.78 10.65 5.25
C LEU A 373 -28.52 11.78 5.95
N THR A 374 -28.06 12.18 7.13
CA THR A 374 -28.57 13.35 7.86
C THR A 374 -27.54 14.47 7.76
N THR A 375 -27.98 15.68 7.43
CA THR A 375 -27.12 16.86 7.33
C THR A 375 -27.48 17.89 8.40
N TYR A 376 -26.50 18.68 8.81
CA TYR A 376 -26.60 19.62 9.93
C TYR A 376 -26.12 21.02 9.51
N LYS A 377 -26.60 22.06 10.20
CA LYS A 377 -26.17 23.45 9.95
C LYS A 377 -24.85 23.76 10.65
N ASP A 378 -24.62 23.13 11.79
CA ASP A 378 -23.47 23.29 12.67
C ASP A 378 -22.48 22.11 12.58
N LEU A 379 -21.24 22.35 12.99
CA LEU A 379 -20.17 21.34 13.02
C LEU A 379 -20.35 20.32 14.15
N ASP A 380 -21.06 20.67 15.21
CA ASP A 380 -21.32 19.76 16.35
C ASP A 380 -22.49 18.79 16.06
N CYS A 381 -23.07 18.84 14.85
CA CYS A 381 -24.21 18.02 14.41
C CYS A 381 -25.42 18.06 15.36
N LYS A 382 -25.75 19.24 15.91
CA LYS A 382 -26.89 19.43 16.84
C LYS A 382 -28.11 20.05 16.18
N ILE A 383 -27.91 20.86 15.14
CA ILE A 383 -28.96 21.61 14.44
C ILE A 383 -29.24 20.91 13.11
N PHE A 384 -30.31 20.13 13.10
CA PHE A 384 -30.80 19.44 11.90
C PHE A 384 -30.99 20.41 10.72
N ALA A 385 -30.49 20.01 9.54
CA ALA A 385 -30.72 20.71 8.29
C ALA A 385 -31.68 19.92 7.39
N ASP A 386 -31.29 18.72 6.96
CA ASP A 386 -32.05 17.88 6.02
C ASP A 386 -31.70 16.39 6.20
N ALA A 387 -32.55 15.49 5.71
CA ALA A 387 -32.29 14.05 5.67
C ALA A 387 -32.66 13.44 4.32
N SER A 388 -31.70 12.71 3.74
CA SER A 388 -31.88 11.91 2.53
C SER A 388 -31.85 10.42 2.86
N VAL A 389 -32.74 9.66 2.24
CA VAL A 389 -32.97 8.23 2.51
C VAL A 389 -32.86 7.47 1.20
N PHE A 390 -32.08 6.39 1.18
CA PHE A 390 -31.84 5.55 0.02
C PHE A 390 -32.31 4.12 0.30
N SER A 391 -33.33 3.68 -0.42
CA SER A 391 -33.84 2.32 -0.40
C SER A 391 -33.28 1.51 -1.57
N SER A 392 -33.10 0.21 -1.39
CA SER A 392 -32.69 -0.68 -2.48
C SER A 392 -33.83 -0.84 -3.51
N ASN A 393 -33.83 -0.03 -4.56
CA ASN A 393 -34.57 -0.37 -5.78
C ASN A 393 -33.67 -1.25 -6.65
N ILE A 394 -33.98 -2.54 -6.77
CA ILE A 394 -33.28 -3.46 -7.69
C ILE A 394 -33.64 -3.07 -9.13
N PRO A 395 -32.65 -2.79 -9.99
CA PRO A 395 -32.49 -3.61 -11.19
C PRO A 395 -31.02 -3.96 -11.49
N CYS A 396 -30.76 -5.26 -11.66
CA CYS A 396 -29.55 -5.78 -12.29
C CYS A 396 -29.59 -5.51 -13.80
N HIS A 397 -28.62 -4.79 -14.37
CA HIS A 397 -28.30 -4.88 -15.80
C HIS A 397 -26.80 -4.70 -16.08
N HIS A 398 -26.34 -5.52 -17.03
CA HIS A 398 -25.02 -5.63 -17.65
C HIS A 398 -24.35 -4.29 -18.01
N VAL A 399 -23.02 -4.29 -18.02
CA VAL A 399 -22.20 -3.26 -18.68
C VAL A 399 -21.26 -3.93 -19.70
N ASP A 400 -21.31 -3.42 -20.92
CA ASP A 400 -20.51 -3.82 -22.09
C ASP A 400 -19.14 -3.10 -22.19
N HIS A 401 -18.19 -3.84 -22.78
CA HIS A 401 -17.03 -3.47 -23.61
C HIS A 401 -15.94 -2.48 -23.15
N VAL A 402 -14.70 -2.99 -23.11
CA VAL A 402 -13.42 -2.24 -23.01
C VAL A 402 -12.62 -2.36 -24.33
N HIS A 403 -12.04 -1.24 -24.78
CA HIS A 403 -11.15 -1.13 -25.93
C HIS A 403 -9.67 -1.39 -25.57
N LEU A 404 -8.95 -2.13 -26.43
CA LEU A 404 -7.50 -2.43 -26.33
C LEU A 404 -6.64 -1.40 -27.06
N TYR A 405 -5.47 -1.05 -26.49
CA TYR A 405 -4.39 -0.30 -27.15
C TYR A 405 -3.04 -0.99 -26.90
N GLN A 406 -2.21 -1.13 -27.94
CA GLN A 406 -0.88 -1.76 -27.91
C GLN A 406 0.26 -0.73 -28.13
N PRO A 407 1.45 -0.89 -27.51
CA PRO A 407 2.63 -0.10 -27.85
C PRO A 407 3.71 -0.87 -28.64
N LYS A 408 4.40 -0.16 -29.55
CA LYS A 408 5.48 -0.66 -30.43
C LYS A 408 6.88 -0.42 -29.80
N LYS A 409 7.81 -1.36 -30.05
CA LYS A 409 9.24 -1.33 -29.64
C LYS A 409 10.12 -0.58 -30.65
N CYS A 410 11.20 0.05 -30.17
CA CYS A 410 12.32 0.55 -31.00
C CYS A 410 13.66 -0.05 -30.55
N ARG A 411 14.47 -0.49 -31.53
CA ARG A 411 15.78 -1.17 -31.41
C ARG A 411 16.89 -0.20 -31.81
N ALA A 412 17.88 0.03 -30.95
CA ALA A 412 19.28 0.34 -31.31
C ALA A 412 20.14 0.46 -30.05
N ARG A 413 21.30 -0.24 -30.00
CA ARG A 413 22.57 0.13 -29.32
C ARG A 413 23.46 -1.10 -29.16
N LYS A 414 24.33 -1.35 -30.14
CA LYS A 414 25.32 -2.44 -30.14
C LYS A 414 26.70 -1.84 -30.43
N LYS A 415 27.55 -1.71 -29.41
CA LYS A 415 29.03 -1.78 -29.51
C LYS A 415 29.71 -1.61 -28.15
N ALA A 416 29.47 -0.52 -27.40
CA ALA A 416 30.05 -0.35 -26.04
C ALA A 416 29.51 -1.36 -25.00
N SER A 417 28.28 -1.86 -25.21
CA SER A 417 27.70 -2.94 -24.40
C SER A 417 28.37 -4.30 -24.65
N SER A 418 29.06 -4.50 -25.78
CA SER A 418 29.55 -5.83 -26.16
C SER A 418 30.72 -6.28 -25.29
N GLU A 419 31.64 -5.38 -24.95
CA GLU A 419 32.85 -5.74 -24.21
C GLU A 419 32.57 -6.03 -22.73
N LEU A 420 31.72 -5.23 -22.08
CA LEU A 420 31.32 -5.48 -20.69
C LEU A 420 30.42 -6.71 -20.54
N VAL A 421 29.59 -7.01 -21.54
CA VAL A 421 28.82 -8.26 -21.58
C VAL A 421 29.76 -9.45 -21.77
N ASN A 422 30.71 -9.36 -22.69
CA ASN A 422 31.67 -10.45 -22.93
C ASN A 422 32.54 -10.73 -21.70
N LEU A 423 33.01 -9.68 -20.99
CA LEU A 423 33.75 -9.87 -19.73
C LEU A 423 32.88 -10.50 -18.63
N PHE A 424 31.61 -10.08 -18.51
CA PHE A 424 30.67 -10.66 -17.55
C PHE A 424 30.43 -12.14 -17.84
N VAL A 425 30.18 -12.49 -19.10
CA VAL A 425 29.98 -13.88 -19.56
C VAL A 425 31.23 -14.72 -19.30
N GLN A 426 32.42 -14.20 -19.64
CA GLN A 426 33.68 -14.91 -19.43
C GLN A 426 33.96 -15.19 -17.95
N GLU A 427 33.81 -14.20 -17.07
CA GLU A 427 34.03 -14.39 -15.61
C GLU A 427 33.01 -15.37 -15.00
N THR A 428 31.77 -15.39 -15.49
CA THR A 428 30.77 -16.38 -15.05
C THR A 428 31.10 -17.80 -15.53
N GLU A 429 31.58 -17.96 -16.76
CA GLU A 429 31.99 -19.27 -17.28
C GLU A 429 33.25 -19.81 -16.59
N GLU A 430 34.21 -18.94 -16.26
CA GLU A 430 35.42 -19.32 -15.51
C GLU A 430 35.08 -19.78 -14.09
N LEU A 431 34.16 -19.09 -13.40
CA LEU A 431 33.66 -19.52 -12.09
C LEU A 431 32.94 -20.87 -12.17
N GLN A 432 32.09 -21.08 -13.18
CA GLN A 432 31.40 -22.35 -13.41
C GLN A 432 32.38 -23.51 -13.69
N LYS A 433 33.41 -23.28 -14.52
CA LYS A 433 34.46 -24.27 -14.78
C LYS A 433 35.23 -24.62 -13.51
N LYS A 434 35.53 -23.63 -12.66
CA LYS A 434 36.23 -23.86 -11.39
C LYS A 434 35.36 -24.61 -10.38
N GLN A 435 34.05 -24.34 -10.35
CA GLN A 435 33.07 -25.07 -9.54
C GLN A 435 32.97 -26.55 -9.97
N LEU A 436 32.91 -26.82 -11.28
CA LEU A 436 32.91 -28.18 -11.81
C LEU A 436 34.23 -28.91 -11.53
N TRP A 437 35.36 -28.21 -11.61
CA TRP A 437 36.66 -28.78 -11.25
C TRP A 437 36.71 -29.15 -9.76
N TYR A 438 36.23 -28.28 -8.87
CA TYR A 438 36.17 -28.57 -7.43
C TYR A 438 35.30 -29.80 -7.14
N GLN A 439 34.11 -29.89 -7.75
CA GLN A 439 33.22 -31.05 -7.59
C GLN A 439 33.87 -32.36 -8.03
N LYS A 440 34.66 -32.35 -9.12
CA LYS A 440 35.36 -33.55 -9.60
C LYS A 440 36.55 -33.98 -8.72
N ASN A 441 37.19 -33.02 -8.06
CA ASN A 441 38.42 -33.26 -7.29
C ASN A 441 38.20 -33.27 -5.77
N TYR A 442 36.98 -33.00 -5.30
CA TYR A 442 36.62 -32.82 -3.89
C TYR A 442 37.17 -33.89 -2.93
N LEU A 443 37.17 -35.16 -3.33
CA LEU A 443 37.65 -36.29 -2.50
C LEU A 443 39.18 -36.42 -2.43
N THR A 444 39.90 -35.68 -3.26
CA THR A 444 41.36 -35.76 -3.43
C THR A 444 42.09 -34.47 -3.02
N MET A 445 41.37 -33.47 -2.54
CA MET A 445 41.88 -32.13 -2.22
C MET A 445 42.32 -32.01 -0.77
N SER A 446 43.38 -31.24 -0.52
CA SER A 446 43.80 -30.90 0.83
C SER A 446 43.01 -29.70 1.38
N ASN A 447 43.02 -29.51 2.69
CA ASN A 447 42.35 -28.36 3.32
C ASN A 447 42.89 -27.00 2.83
N GLU A 448 44.16 -26.92 2.43
CA GLU A 448 44.74 -25.69 1.84
C GLU A 448 44.13 -25.42 0.45
N ASP A 449 43.87 -26.47 -0.33
CA ASP A 449 43.26 -26.32 -1.65
C ASP A 449 41.76 -25.96 -1.57
N GLU A 450 41.08 -26.34 -0.49
CA GLU A 450 39.70 -25.91 -0.19
C GLU A 450 39.64 -24.41 0.16
N ASP A 451 40.55 -23.94 1.01
CA ASP A 451 40.64 -22.52 1.39
C ASP A 451 40.96 -21.63 0.17
N ASP A 452 41.88 -22.07 -0.70
CA ASP A 452 42.21 -21.38 -1.96
C ASP A 452 41.03 -21.34 -2.93
N TYR A 453 40.21 -22.40 -2.97
CA TYR A 453 38.99 -22.43 -3.78
C TYR A 453 37.91 -21.48 -3.25
N LEU A 454 37.70 -21.44 -1.92
CA LEU A 454 36.75 -20.53 -1.30
C LEU A 454 37.17 -19.07 -1.51
N ALA A 455 38.46 -18.77 -1.39
CA ALA A 455 39.01 -17.45 -1.70
C ALA A 455 38.76 -17.08 -3.17
N TYR A 456 39.05 -17.99 -4.12
CA TYR A 456 38.78 -17.78 -5.54
C TYR A 456 37.29 -17.53 -5.83
N CYS A 457 36.39 -18.29 -5.20
CA CYS A 457 34.94 -18.10 -5.36
C CYS A 457 34.49 -16.74 -4.84
N SER A 458 34.98 -16.32 -3.68
CA SER A 458 34.64 -15.01 -3.11
C SER A 458 35.09 -13.85 -4.02
N ASP A 459 36.29 -13.93 -4.58
CA ASP A 459 36.84 -12.91 -5.48
C ASP A 459 36.14 -12.90 -6.84
N ALA A 460 35.90 -14.07 -7.44
CA ALA A 460 35.15 -14.19 -8.69
C ALA A 460 33.72 -13.66 -8.55
N MET A 461 33.03 -13.98 -7.45
CA MET A 461 31.69 -13.44 -7.17
C MET A 461 31.71 -11.91 -7.03
N PHE A 462 32.74 -11.35 -6.39
CA PHE A 462 32.92 -9.90 -6.28
C PHE A 462 33.15 -9.25 -7.66
N ARG A 463 34.01 -9.83 -8.51
CA ARG A 463 34.26 -9.34 -9.88
C ARG A 463 33.00 -9.38 -10.75
N ILE A 464 32.23 -10.47 -10.69
CA ILE A 464 30.94 -10.62 -11.37
C ILE A 464 29.93 -9.58 -10.88
N HIS A 465 29.85 -9.34 -9.57
CA HIS A 465 28.96 -8.33 -8.98
C HIS A 465 29.31 -6.91 -9.48
N VAL A 466 30.60 -6.55 -9.49
CA VAL A 466 31.07 -5.25 -9.99
C VAL A 466 30.77 -5.09 -11.49
N LEU A 467 30.97 -6.14 -12.30
CA LEU A 467 30.64 -6.12 -13.73
C LEU A 467 29.14 -5.95 -13.97
N LYS A 468 28.30 -6.65 -13.19
CA LYS A 468 26.82 -6.53 -13.23
C LYS A 468 26.36 -5.10 -12.88
N MET A 469 26.91 -4.52 -11.81
CA MET A 469 26.64 -3.13 -11.42
C MET A 469 27.05 -2.13 -12.51
N ARG A 470 28.20 -2.34 -13.16
CA ARG A 470 28.66 -1.50 -14.27
C ARG A 470 27.75 -1.63 -15.50
N LEU A 471 27.26 -2.83 -15.80
CA LEU A 471 26.33 -3.10 -16.88
C LEU A 471 25.00 -2.36 -16.69
N ILE A 472 24.44 -2.43 -15.48
CA ILE A 472 23.19 -1.76 -15.10
C ILE A 472 23.33 -0.25 -15.21
N ARG A 473 24.39 0.31 -14.62
CA ARG A 473 24.70 1.74 -14.71
C ARG A 473 24.87 2.21 -16.17
N HIS A 474 25.43 1.37 -17.04
CA HIS A 474 25.55 1.67 -18.47
C HIS A 474 24.18 1.64 -19.17
N LYS A 475 23.31 0.67 -18.84
CA LYS A 475 21.93 0.56 -19.36
C LYS A 475 21.08 1.78 -18.99
N GLU A 476 21.22 2.29 -17.77
CA GLU A 476 20.46 3.44 -17.26
C GLU A 476 20.98 4.79 -17.75
N ARG A 477 22.30 4.99 -17.77
CA ARG A 477 22.90 6.28 -18.16
C ARG A 477 22.99 6.47 -19.67
N ALA A 478 23.02 5.40 -20.46
CA ALA A 478 23.10 5.51 -21.91
C ALA A 478 21.91 6.30 -22.51
N PRO A 479 20.63 5.99 -22.22
CA PRO A 479 19.48 6.77 -22.70
C PRO A 479 19.60 8.27 -22.43
N GLN A 480 19.98 8.64 -21.21
CA GLN A 480 20.15 10.04 -20.81
C GLN A 480 21.27 10.73 -21.59
N LYS A 481 22.41 10.05 -21.78
CA LYS A 481 23.54 10.59 -22.57
C LYS A 481 23.19 10.75 -24.05
N TYR A 482 22.40 9.84 -24.62
CA TYR A 482 21.94 9.93 -26.00
C TYR A 482 20.90 11.04 -26.18
N LEU A 483 19.96 11.18 -25.26
CA LEU A 483 18.99 12.30 -25.25
C LEU A 483 19.72 13.65 -25.15
N ALA A 484 20.69 13.76 -24.24
CA ALA A 484 21.50 14.97 -24.11
C ALA A 484 22.35 15.27 -25.36
N LEU A 485 22.84 14.23 -26.05
CA LEU A 485 23.55 14.37 -27.33
C LEU A 485 22.60 14.80 -28.45
N GLU A 486 21.41 14.21 -28.52
CA GLU A 486 20.37 14.54 -29.49
C GLU A 486 19.91 16.00 -29.34
N GLU A 487 19.67 16.45 -28.11
CA GLU A 487 19.38 17.86 -27.82
C GLU A 487 20.52 18.78 -28.26
N LYS A 488 21.78 18.41 -27.99
CA LYS A 488 22.95 19.19 -28.41
C LYS A 488 23.07 19.27 -29.92
N LEU A 489 22.78 18.18 -30.65
CA LEU A 489 22.81 18.15 -32.12
C LEU A 489 21.70 19.00 -32.72
N LYS A 490 20.47 18.92 -32.17
CA LYS A 490 19.32 19.75 -32.56
C LYS A 490 19.56 21.24 -32.33
N ARG A 491 20.28 21.60 -31.27
CA ARG A 491 20.63 23.00 -30.94
C ARG A 491 21.87 23.51 -31.69
N HIS A 492 22.58 22.66 -32.43
CA HIS A 492 23.82 23.06 -33.10
C HIS A 492 23.52 23.84 -34.40
N PRO A 493 24.01 25.09 -34.57
CA PRO A 493 23.60 25.99 -35.65
C PRO A 493 23.82 25.45 -37.08
N ARG A 494 24.84 24.61 -37.27
CA ARG A 494 25.17 24.00 -38.57
C ARG A 494 24.40 22.72 -38.88
N LEU A 495 23.78 22.08 -37.87
CA LEU A 495 23.12 20.77 -37.99
C LEU A 495 21.61 20.87 -37.84
N ALA A 496 21.11 21.94 -37.19
CA ALA A 496 19.69 22.17 -36.97
C ALA A 496 18.87 22.19 -38.28
N SER A 497 19.42 22.70 -39.38
CA SER A 497 18.75 22.75 -40.69
C SER A 497 18.55 21.38 -41.35
N HIS A 498 19.24 20.34 -40.88
CA HIS A 498 19.23 18.99 -41.47
C HIS A 498 18.52 17.94 -40.58
N LEU A 499 18.05 18.33 -39.40
CA LEU A 499 17.53 17.41 -38.36
C LEU A 499 16.06 17.70 -37.94
N LEU A 500 15.35 18.55 -38.70
CA LEU A 500 13.92 18.85 -38.53
C LEU A 500 13.03 17.91 -39.35
#